data_AF-A0A4Z0AA41-F1
#
_entry.id   AF-A0A4Z0AA41-F1
#
_cell.length_a   1.000
_cell.length_b   1.000
_cell.length_c   1.000
_cell.angle_alpha   90.00
_cell.angle_beta   90.00
_cell.angle_gamma   90.00
#
_symmetry.space_group_name_H-M   'P 1'
#
loop_
_entity.id
_entity.type
_entity.pdbx_description
1 polymer ?
#
loop_
_entity_poly.entity_id
_entity_poly.type
_entity_poly.pdbx_seq_one_letter_code
_entity_poly.pdbx_strand_id
1 'polypeptide(L)' 'MPDFNRSIHNWGRENGVDIRYSEVQNGPANNPTWTVTYIRDGYPGTPIGQGSAPTKKEAKQHAAEQACIAVGAPLVNW' A
#
# COMPACT_ATOMS: atom_id res chain seq x y z
N MET A 1 9.90 4.62 -12.51
CA MET A 1 8.57 4.52 -11.87
C MET A 1 8.69 5.14 -10.49
N PRO A 2 7.79 6.07 -10.11
CA PRO A 2 7.77 6.67 -8.77
C PRO A 2 7.59 5.59 -7.70
N ASP A 3 8.15 5.81 -6.52
CA ASP A 3 8.00 4.88 -5.40
C ASP A 3 6.84 5.24 -4.52
N PHE A 4 5.68 4.69 -4.84
CA PHE A 4 4.51 4.89 -4.02
C PHE A 4 4.71 4.35 -2.60
N ASN A 5 5.47 3.25 -2.44
CA ASN A 5 5.72 2.66 -1.13
C ASN A 5 6.51 3.62 -0.23
N ARG A 6 7.62 4.22 -0.69
CA ARG A 6 8.34 5.21 0.11
C ARG A 6 7.55 6.50 0.28
N SER A 7 6.82 6.94 -0.74
CA SER A 7 6.00 8.16 -0.70
C SER A 7 4.97 8.11 0.44
N ILE A 8 4.22 7.00 0.57
CA ILE A 8 3.19 6.88 1.60
C ILE A 8 3.79 6.84 3.02
N HIS A 9 4.93 6.17 3.21
CA HIS A 9 5.59 6.12 4.52
C HIS A 9 6.23 7.46 4.91
N ASN A 10 6.79 8.20 3.94
CA ASN A 10 7.27 9.56 4.18
C ASN A 10 6.12 10.48 4.59
N TRP A 11 5.01 10.47 3.82
CA TRP A 11 3.82 11.24 4.15
C TRP A 11 3.31 10.91 5.56
N GLY A 12 3.27 9.62 5.93
CA GLY A 12 2.90 9.19 7.26
C GLY A 12 3.78 9.83 8.34
N ARG A 13 5.11 9.74 8.18
CA ARG A 13 6.07 10.35 9.12
C ARG A 13 5.89 11.86 9.25
N GLU A 14 5.69 12.58 8.15
CA GLU A 14 5.51 14.03 8.15
C GLU A 14 4.21 14.47 8.82
N ASN A 15 3.16 13.64 8.73
CA ASN A 15 1.85 13.92 9.33
C ASN A 15 1.70 13.31 10.74
N GLY A 16 2.73 12.63 11.27
CA GLY A 16 2.65 11.94 12.55
C GLY A 16 1.69 10.73 12.56
N VAL A 17 1.46 10.13 11.39
CA VAL A 17 0.57 8.98 11.19
C VAL A 17 1.41 7.75 10.86
N ASP A 18 1.25 6.68 11.64
CA ASP A 18 1.90 5.40 11.33
C ASP A 18 1.15 4.68 10.20
N ILE A 19 1.85 4.40 9.10
CA ILE A 19 1.28 3.68 7.95
C ILE A 19 1.67 2.21 8.08
N ARG A 20 0.65 1.35 8.14
CA ARG A 20 0.84 -0.10 8.14
C ARG A 20 0.24 -0.71 6.89
N TYR A 21 0.70 -1.91 6.57
CA TYR A 21 0.09 -2.71 5.52
C TYR A 21 -0.08 -4.15 5.98
N SER A 22 -1.13 -4.78 5.51
CA SER A 22 -1.36 -6.23 5.64
C SER A 22 -1.25 -6.86 4.27
N GLU A 23 -0.57 -7.99 4.18
CA GLU A 23 -0.47 -8.81 2.97
C GLU A 23 -1.14 -10.16 3.20
N VAL A 24 -2.01 -10.56 2.27
CA VAL A 24 -2.72 -11.83 2.31
C VAL A 24 -2.50 -12.53 0.99
N GLN A 25 -2.07 -13.79 1.04
CA GLN A 25 -2.01 -14.66 -0.12
C GLN A 25 -3.30 -15.46 -0.21
N ASN A 26 -3.93 -15.44 -1.37
CA ASN A 26 -5.09 -16.26 -1.68
C ASN A 26 -4.83 -17.07 -2.96
N GLY A 27 -5.60 -18.14 -3.16
CA GLY A 27 -5.53 -18.95 -4.37
C GLY A 27 -4.56 -20.13 -4.29
N PRO A 28 -4.59 -21.00 -5.32
CA PRO A 28 -3.79 -22.21 -5.34
C PRO A 28 -2.31 -21.91 -5.59
N ALA A 29 -1.41 -22.80 -5.14
CA ALA A 29 0.04 -22.57 -5.19
C ALA A 29 0.59 -22.29 -6.61
N ASN A 30 -0.09 -22.78 -7.65
CA ASN A 30 0.26 -22.58 -9.05
C ASN A 30 -0.29 -21.27 -9.66
N ASN A 31 -1.18 -20.56 -8.96
CA ASN A 31 -1.69 -19.27 -9.38
C ASN A 31 -2.07 -18.41 -8.15
N PRO A 32 -1.06 -17.96 -7.37
CA PRO A 32 -1.32 -17.19 -6.17
C PRO A 32 -1.77 -15.76 -6.52
N THR A 33 -2.74 -15.26 -5.76
CA THR A 33 -3.15 -13.86 -5.78
C THR A 33 -2.72 -13.23 -4.46
N TRP A 34 -1.85 -12.23 -4.54
CA TRP A 34 -1.45 -11.42 -3.40
C TRP A 34 -2.37 -10.21 -3.31
N THR A 35 -2.95 -10.00 -2.14
CA THR A 35 -3.72 -8.80 -1.82
C THR A 35 -3.00 -8.05 -0.72
N VAL A 36 -2.65 -6.80 -0.99
CA VAL A 36 -2.01 -5.90 -0.03
C VAL A 36 -2.97 -4.76 0.29
N THR A 37 -3.13 -4.46 1.56
CA THR A 37 -4.02 -3.41 2.06
C THR A 37 -3.26 -2.49 3.00
N TYR A 38 -3.20 -1.19 2.68
CA TYR A 38 -2.64 -0.15 3.53
C TYR A 38 -3.71 0.40 4.48
N ILE A 39 -3.33 0.59 5.74
CA ILE A 39 -4.13 1.18 6.80
C ILE A 39 -3.31 2.27 7.50
N ARG A 40 -3.99 3.32 7.95
CA ARG A 40 -3.38 4.35 8.79
C ARG A 40 -3.70 4.10 10.26
N ASP A 41 -2.70 4.26 11.12
CA ASP A 41 -2.88 4.20 12.56
C ASP A 41 -3.84 5.31 13.03
N GLY A 42 -4.64 5.02 14.06
CA GLY A 42 -5.78 5.84 14.48
C GLY A 42 -7.09 5.59 13.72
N TYR A 43 -7.07 4.86 12.59
CA TYR A 43 -8.29 4.40 11.89
C TYR A 43 -8.22 2.89 11.53
N PRO A 44 -8.12 2.00 12.53
CA PRO A 44 -8.13 0.57 12.30
C PRO A 44 -9.46 0.15 11.68
N GLY A 45 -9.45 -0.16 10.38
CA GLY A 45 -10.62 -0.64 9.63
C GLY A 45 -10.94 0.14 8.36
N THR A 46 -10.36 1.33 8.14
CA THR A 46 -10.52 2.05 6.88
C THR A 46 -9.27 1.89 6.02
N PRO A 47 -9.27 1.00 5.02
CA PRO A 47 -8.15 0.88 4.11
C PRO A 47 -7.99 2.18 3.32
N ILE A 48 -6.77 2.72 3.33
CA ILE A 48 -6.42 3.90 2.52
C ILE A 48 -5.99 3.50 1.11
N GLY A 49 -5.61 2.24 0.90
CA GLY A 49 -5.30 1.70 -0.41
C GLY A 49 -5.27 0.19 -0.41
N GLN A 50 -5.71 -0.41 -1.51
CA GLN A 50 -5.70 -1.86 -1.70
C GLN A 50 -5.25 -2.20 -3.12
N GLY A 51 -4.45 -3.25 -3.24
CA GLY A 51 -3.94 -3.74 -4.52
C GLY A 51 -3.87 -5.25 -4.51
N SER A 52 -4.31 -5.87 -5.62
CA SER A 52 -4.24 -7.31 -5.83
C SER A 52 -3.46 -7.62 -7.10
N ALA A 53 -2.53 -8.58 -7.04
CA ALA A 53 -1.74 -9.00 -8.19
C ALA A 53 -1.17 -10.43 -8.02
N PRO A 54 -0.67 -11.07 -9.10
CA PRO A 54 -0.04 -12.39 -9.03
C PRO A 54 1.27 -12.42 -8.21
N THR A 55 1.90 -11.25 -8.02
CA THR A 55 3.13 -11.11 -7.22
C THR A 55 2.95 -10.12 -6.08
N LYS A 56 3.64 -10.38 -4.95
CA LYS A 56 3.68 -9.45 -3.80
C LYS A 56 4.07 -8.03 -4.20
N LYS A 57 5.06 -7.92 -5.08
CA LYS A 57 5.66 -6.66 -5.49
C LYS A 57 4.64 -5.79 -6.24
N GLU A 58 3.94 -6.37 -7.22
CA GLU A 58 2.89 -5.67 -7.96
C GLU A 58 1.70 -5.32 -7.06
N ALA A 59 1.25 -6.27 -6.22
CA ALA A 59 0.14 -6.02 -5.30
C ALA A 59 0.46 -4.86 -4.34
N LYS A 60 1.69 -4.82 -3.80
CA LYS A 60 2.16 -3.75 -2.94
C LYS A 60 2.28 -2.42 -3.68
N GLN A 61 2.74 -2.42 -4.92
CA GLN A 61 2.83 -1.22 -5.75
C GLN A 61 1.45 -0.62 -6.01
N HIS A 62 0.48 -1.44 -6.45
CA HIS A 62 -0.90 -1.00 -6.65
C HIS A 62 -1.54 -0.48 -5.36
N ALA A 63 -1.35 -1.20 -4.25
CA ALA A 63 -1.89 -0.80 -2.96
C ALA A 63 -1.29 0.54 -2.48
N ALA A 64 0.02 0.74 -2.67
CA ALA A 64 0.70 1.95 -2.28
C ALA A 64 0.32 3.14 -3.18
N GLU A 65 0.11 2.91 -4.48
CA GLU A 65 -0.38 3.94 -5.41
C GLU A 65 -1.76 4.44 -4.98
N GLN A 66 -2.71 3.53 -4.73
CA GLN A 66 -4.03 3.87 -4.21
C GLN A 66 -3.94 4.62 -2.89
N ALA A 67 -3.06 4.19 -1.98
CA ALA A 67 -2.84 4.86 -0.71
C ALA A 67 -2.31 6.29 -0.89
N CYS A 68 -1.34 6.50 -1.78
CA CYS A 68 -0.82 7.83 -2.09
C CYS A 68 -1.90 8.74 -2.63
N ILE A 69 -2.73 8.25 -3.55
CA ILE A 69 -3.85 9.01 -4.13
C ILE A 69 -4.87 9.37 -3.05
N ALA A 70 -5.24 8.42 -2.19
CA ALA A 70 -6.25 8.62 -1.15
C ALA A 70 -5.85 9.66 -0.10
N VAL A 71 -4.57 9.73 0.26
CA VAL A 71 -4.07 10.69 1.26
C VAL A 71 -3.43 11.95 0.65
N GLY A 72 -3.30 12.00 -0.67
CA GLY A 72 -2.61 13.09 -1.36
C GLY A 72 -1.10 13.13 -1.09
N ALA A 73 -0.46 11.96 -0.93
CA ALA A 73 0.98 11.90 -0.67
C ALA A 73 1.79 12.35 -1.90
N PRO A 74 2.84 13.18 -1.74
CA PRO A 74 3.69 13.60 -2.84
C PRO A 74 4.46 12.42 -3.43
N LEU A 75 4.48 12.32 -4.76
CA LEU A 75 5.20 11.26 -5.46
C LEU A 75 6.70 11.51 -5.41
N VAL A 76 7.42 10.57 -4.80
CA VAL A 76 8.88 10.60 -4.76
C VAL A 76 9.42 9.90 -6.01
N ASN A 77 9.99 10.69 -6.92
CA ASN A 77 10.81 10.19 -8.04
C ASN A 77 12.26 10.05 -7.56
N TRP A 78 12.92 8.96 -7.96
CA TRP A 78 14.35 8.77 -7.75
C TRP A 78 15.12 8.94 -9.05
#